data_AF-A0A2N1CY31-F1
#
_entry.id   AF-A0A2N1CY31-F1
#
_cell.length_a   1.000
_cell.length_b   1.000
_cell.length_c   1.000
_cell.angle_alpha   90.00
_cell.angle_beta   90.00
_cell.angle_gamma   90.00
#
_symmetry.space_group_name_H-M   'P 1'
#
loop_
_entity.id
_entity.type
_entity.pdbx_description
1 polymer ?
#
loop_
_entity_poly.entity_id
_entity_poly.type
_entity_poly.pdbx_seq_one_letter_code
_entity_poly.pdbx_strand_id
1 'polypeptide(L)'
;VTGLNIPSSAALSADGLRLTMVPNEALLVSRTYYVYVYGLRDLSGNGVVNFFSSFTTSFVSDNERPTFVDSTIFDGITDVPTNIWIRVRFDEPLNPLELSGVMLEDNIGGAIPSNINLSADRKTVYIVPKNLLSTNSNYRLTVDGLKDISGNDLLIPVVQNFTTTDSPDLLQGSLLYRNIPNGATNIPRDAEFEIV
;
A
#
# COMPACT_ATOMS: atom_id res chain seq x y z
N VAL A 1 7.96 15.09 -27.79
CA VAL A 1 6.49 14.95 -27.96
C VAL A 1 5.83 15.58 -26.74
N THR A 2 5.07 16.66 -26.94
CA THR A 2 4.26 17.31 -25.89
C THR A 2 2.86 16.67 -25.86
N GLY A 3 2.24 16.56 -24.69
CA GLY A 3 0.86 16.06 -24.55
C GLY A 3 0.67 14.55 -24.36
N LEU A 4 1.74 13.79 -24.08
CA LEU A 4 1.61 12.38 -23.70
C LEU A 4 1.26 12.26 -22.21
N ASN A 5 0.21 11.50 -21.88
CA ASN A 5 -0.10 11.16 -20.50
C ASN A 5 0.96 10.20 -19.95
N ILE A 6 1.52 10.53 -18.79
CA ILE A 6 2.45 9.65 -18.08
C ILE A 6 1.63 8.69 -17.22
N PRO A 7 1.74 7.36 -17.44
CA PRO A 7 1.07 6.39 -16.60
C PRO A 7 1.42 6.62 -15.13
N SER A 8 0.40 6.83 -14.31
CA SER A 8 0.53 7.17 -12.90
C SER A 8 -0.63 6.54 -12.14
N SER A 9 -0.42 6.21 -10.86
CA SER A 9 -1.52 5.96 -9.94
C SER A 9 -1.92 7.24 -9.24
N ALA A 10 -3.19 7.35 -8.86
CA ALA A 10 -3.71 8.42 -8.04
C ALA A 10 -4.51 7.82 -6.88
N ALA A 11 -4.39 8.41 -5.70
CA ALA A 11 -5.11 7.96 -4.51
C ALA A 11 -5.52 9.14 -3.64
N LEU A 12 -6.75 9.08 -3.13
CA LEU A 12 -7.26 10.04 -2.16
C LEU A 12 -7.06 9.47 -0.75
N SER A 13 -6.65 10.30 0.19
CA SER A 13 -6.60 9.95 1.62
C SER A 13 -7.99 9.62 2.16
N ALA A 14 -8.04 8.88 3.27
CA ALA A 14 -9.29 8.47 3.90
C ALA A 14 -10.18 9.65 4.32
N ASP A 15 -9.56 10.76 4.76
CA ASP A 15 -10.24 12.03 5.08
C ASP A 15 -10.70 12.83 3.84
N GLY A 16 -10.34 12.38 2.62
CA GLY A 16 -10.69 13.05 1.38
C GLY A 16 -9.89 14.31 1.08
N LEU A 17 -8.90 14.68 1.91
CA LEU A 17 -8.24 15.99 1.84
C LEU A 17 -6.89 15.99 1.10
N ARG A 18 -6.35 14.81 0.78
CA ARG A 18 -5.05 14.67 0.13
C ARG A 18 -5.12 13.73 -1.06
N LEU A 19 -4.85 14.29 -2.25
CA LEU A 19 -4.61 13.51 -3.46
C LEU A 19 -3.11 13.26 -3.61
N THR A 20 -2.70 12.00 -3.64
CA THR A 20 -1.34 11.56 -3.94
C THR A 20 -1.30 10.97 -5.35
N MET A 21 -0.32 11.39 -6.15
CA MET A 21 -0.07 10.82 -7.48
C MET A 21 1.38 10.34 -7.57
N VAL A 22 1.57 9.15 -8.11
CA VAL A 22 2.89 8.52 -8.26
C VAL A 22 3.03 7.99 -9.69
N PRO A 23 4.06 8.41 -10.45
CA PRO A 23 4.36 7.81 -11.75
C PRO A 23 4.59 6.30 -11.64
N ASN A 24 4.15 5.52 -12.62
CA ASN A 24 4.38 4.06 -12.61
C ASN A 24 5.85 3.71 -12.83
N GLU A 25 6.58 4.58 -13.51
CA GLU A 25 7.99 4.46 -13.87
C GLU A 25 8.69 5.79 -13.61
N ALA A 26 10.01 5.76 -13.48
CA ALA A 26 10.82 6.94 -13.31
C ALA A 26 10.57 7.97 -14.43
N LEU A 27 10.45 9.22 -14.02
CA LEU A 27 10.37 10.33 -14.96
C LEU A 27 11.73 10.51 -15.65
N LEU A 28 11.69 10.82 -16.94
CA LEU A 28 12.89 11.03 -17.73
C LEU A 28 13.62 12.29 -17.28
N VAL A 29 14.93 12.24 -17.26
CA VAL A 29 15.82 13.33 -16.82
C VAL A 29 15.72 14.57 -17.71
N SER A 30 15.92 15.75 -17.11
CA SER A 30 15.90 17.05 -17.79
C SER A 30 14.66 17.29 -18.66
N ARG A 31 13.49 16.84 -18.19
CA ARG A 31 12.20 17.05 -18.87
C ARG A 31 11.24 17.83 -18.02
N THR A 32 10.53 18.75 -18.66
CA THR A 32 9.42 19.48 -18.04
C THR A 32 8.16 18.64 -18.12
N TYR A 33 7.61 18.33 -16.94
CA TYR A 33 6.33 17.66 -16.76
C TYR A 33 5.28 18.65 -16.29
N TYR A 34 4.02 18.32 -16.58
CA TYR A 34 2.87 19.09 -16.15
C TYR A 34 1.95 18.16 -15.36
N VAL A 35 1.54 18.62 -14.18
CA VAL A 35 0.51 17.98 -13.38
C VAL A 35 -0.77 18.78 -13.59
N TYR A 36 -1.83 18.08 -13.96
CA TYR A 36 -3.13 18.65 -14.20
C TYR A 36 -4.15 17.96 -13.29
N VAL A 37 -4.86 18.75 -12.49
CA VAL A 37 -5.92 18.28 -11.60
C VAL A 37 -7.19 19.04 -11.94
N TYR A 38 -8.12 18.33 -12.59
CA TYR A 38 -9.38 18.86 -13.09
C TYR A 38 -10.55 18.04 -12.56
N GLY A 39 -11.70 18.68 -12.37
CA GLY A 39 -12.97 17.98 -12.13
C GLY A 39 -13.13 17.35 -10.74
N LEU A 40 -12.28 17.71 -9.77
CA LEU A 40 -12.49 17.33 -8.37
C LEU A 40 -13.77 18.00 -7.83
N ARG A 41 -14.52 17.26 -7.02
CA ARG A 41 -15.71 17.73 -6.34
C ARG A 41 -15.66 17.36 -4.86
N ASP A 42 -16.20 18.22 -4.00
CA ASP A 42 -16.45 17.86 -2.60
C ASP A 42 -17.65 16.93 -2.44
N LEU A 43 -17.94 16.51 -1.20
CA LEU A 43 -19.08 15.62 -0.89
C LEU A 43 -20.45 16.26 -1.20
N SER A 44 -20.54 17.59 -1.22
CA SER A 44 -21.73 18.34 -1.66
C SER A 44 -21.83 18.47 -3.19
N GLY A 45 -20.83 18.00 -3.93
CA GLY A 45 -20.75 18.10 -5.38
C GLY A 45 -20.22 19.45 -5.89
N ASN A 46 -19.73 20.34 -5.02
CA ASN A 46 -19.12 21.60 -5.42
C ASN A 46 -17.77 21.32 -6.09
N GLY A 47 -17.54 21.92 -7.25
CA GLY A 47 -16.27 21.78 -7.96
C GLY A 47 -15.14 22.49 -7.23
N VAL A 48 -13.99 21.82 -7.13
CA VAL A 48 -12.74 22.46 -6.70
C VAL A 48 -12.16 23.23 -7.89
N VAL A 49 -11.49 24.35 -7.60
CA VAL A 49 -10.77 25.11 -8.63
C VAL A 49 -9.71 24.22 -9.27
N ASN A 50 -9.71 24.18 -10.60
CA ASN A 50 -8.74 23.42 -11.36
C ASN A 50 -7.32 23.88 -11.03
N PHE A 51 -6.42 22.92 -10.90
CA PHE A 51 -5.03 23.16 -10.56
C PHE A 51 -4.13 22.62 -11.67
N PHE A 52 -3.09 23.39 -12.00
CA PHE A 52 -1.98 22.88 -12.78
C PHE A 52 -0.66 23.36 -12.19
N SER A 53 0.36 22.53 -12.35
CA SER A 53 1.74 22.85 -11.97
C SER A 53 2.70 22.23 -12.97
N SER A 54 3.88 22.81 -13.11
CA SER A 54 4.96 22.22 -13.89
C SER A 54 6.24 22.14 -13.07
N PHE A 55 7.04 21.14 -13.39
CA PHE A 55 8.36 20.96 -12.81
C PHE A 55 9.30 20.37 -13.86
N THR A 56 10.59 20.58 -13.69
CA THR A 56 11.63 20.00 -14.55
C THR A 56 12.48 19.05 -13.73
N THR A 57 12.62 17.82 -14.20
CA THR A 57 13.45 16.80 -13.55
C THR A 57 14.95 17.11 -13.67
N SER A 58 15.74 16.64 -12.70
CA SER A 58 17.20 16.75 -12.72
C SER A 58 17.85 15.86 -13.79
N PHE A 59 19.14 16.07 -14.05
CA PHE A 59 20.00 15.12 -14.75
C PHE A 59 20.53 13.99 -13.85
N VAL A 60 20.51 14.19 -12.54
CA VAL A 60 20.97 13.21 -11.57
C VAL A 60 19.92 12.09 -11.49
N SER A 61 20.34 10.86 -11.75
CA SER A 61 19.51 9.69 -11.50
C SER A 61 19.36 9.49 -9.99
N ASP A 62 18.17 9.09 -9.60
CA ASP A 62 17.94 8.56 -8.27
C ASP A 62 18.60 7.18 -8.18
N ASN A 63 19.51 7.03 -7.21
CA ASN A 63 20.25 5.79 -6.95
C ASN A 63 20.05 5.32 -5.50
N GLU A 64 19.13 5.95 -4.76
CA GLU A 64 18.70 5.43 -3.47
C GLU A 64 17.91 4.13 -3.72
N ARG A 65 18.00 3.20 -2.77
CA ARG A 65 17.42 1.87 -2.92
C ARG A 65 16.36 1.71 -1.85
N PRO A 66 15.25 1.02 -2.14
CA PRO A 66 14.24 0.77 -1.13
C PRO A 66 14.86 -0.04 0.01
N THR A 67 14.64 0.41 1.23
CA THR A 67 15.07 -0.28 2.45
C THR A 67 13.87 -0.72 3.27
N PHE A 68 14.00 -1.89 3.89
CA PHE A 68 12.99 -2.43 4.79
C PHE A 68 12.91 -1.56 6.06
N VAL A 69 11.69 -1.15 6.42
CA VAL A 69 11.41 -0.32 7.59
C VAL A 69 10.82 -1.16 8.72
N ASP A 70 9.66 -1.79 8.49
CA ASP A 70 9.00 -2.66 9.46
C ASP A 70 7.98 -3.60 8.82
N SER A 71 7.47 -4.54 9.62
CA SER A 71 6.42 -5.49 9.23
C SER A 71 5.56 -5.90 10.42
N THR A 72 4.38 -6.47 10.15
CA THR A 72 3.51 -7.04 11.21
C THR A 72 4.05 -8.32 11.82
N ILE A 73 4.90 -9.03 11.10
CA ILE A 73 5.66 -10.18 11.59
C ILE A 73 7.15 -9.82 11.69
N PHE A 74 7.93 -10.60 12.42
CA PHE A 74 9.40 -10.52 12.45
C PHE A 74 9.97 -11.93 12.50
N ASP A 75 11.23 -12.10 12.12
CA ASP A 75 11.84 -13.42 12.05
C ASP A 75 11.82 -14.14 13.42
N GLY A 76 11.25 -15.34 13.43
CA GLY A 76 11.07 -16.17 14.62
C GLY A 76 9.83 -15.86 15.46
N ILE A 77 8.92 -14.98 15.02
CA ILE A 77 7.68 -14.72 15.76
C ILE A 77 6.82 -15.99 15.84
N THR A 78 6.32 -16.28 17.05
CA THR A 78 5.38 -17.38 17.31
C THR A 78 3.97 -16.86 17.55
N ASP A 79 3.01 -17.79 17.68
CA ASP A 79 1.62 -17.49 18.04
C ASP A 79 0.90 -16.56 17.06
N VAL A 80 1.26 -16.61 15.78
CA VAL A 80 0.62 -15.81 14.73
C VAL A 80 -0.77 -16.41 14.40
N PRO A 81 -1.85 -15.62 14.37
CA PRO A 81 -3.17 -16.16 14.05
C PRO A 81 -3.24 -16.72 12.62
N THR A 82 -4.06 -17.74 12.40
CA THR A 82 -4.13 -18.43 11.09
C THR A 82 -4.74 -17.58 9.96
N ASN A 83 -5.42 -16.47 10.30
CA ASN A 83 -5.98 -15.47 9.38
C ASN A 83 -5.12 -14.19 9.28
N ILE A 84 -3.79 -14.31 9.48
CA ILE A 84 -2.88 -13.17 9.51
C ILE A 84 -2.99 -12.26 8.28
N TRP A 85 -2.96 -10.95 8.52
CA TRP A 85 -2.72 -9.92 7.50
C TRP A 85 -1.28 -9.41 7.64
N ILE A 86 -0.45 -9.74 6.66
CA ILE A 86 0.95 -9.34 6.64
C ILE A 86 1.08 -7.97 5.95
N ARG A 87 1.81 -7.05 6.58
CA ARG A 87 2.27 -5.79 5.98
C ARG A 87 3.79 -5.73 6.04
N VAL A 88 4.41 -5.27 4.96
CA VAL A 88 5.86 -5.01 4.89
C VAL A 88 6.05 -3.61 4.35
N ARG A 89 6.68 -2.73 5.13
CA ARG A 89 6.88 -1.33 4.79
C ARG A 89 8.32 -1.06 4.39
N PHE A 90 8.46 -0.20 3.40
CA PHE A 90 9.70 0.33 2.86
C PHE A 90 9.72 1.86 3.01
N ASP A 91 10.90 2.45 2.91
CA ASP A 91 11.10 3.90 2.97
C ASP A 91 10.84 4.61 1.64
N GLU A 92 10.84 3.87 0.53
CA GLU A 92 10.63 4.40 -0.83
C GLU A 92 9.44 3.76 -1.55
N PRO A 93 8.80 4.49 -2.50
CA PRO A 93 7.75 3.92 -3.34
C PRO A 93 8.28 2.82 -4.28
N LEU A 94 7.68 1.64 -4.20
CA LEU A 94 8.01 0.50 -5.06
C LEU A 94 7.36 0.62 -6.45
N ASN A 95 7.97 -0.03 -7.45
CA ASN A 95 7.37 -0.21 -8.76
C ASN A 95 6.18 -1.21 -8.66
N PRO A 96 4.94 -0.78 -9.01
CA PRO A 96 3.77 -1.63 -8.87
C PRO A 96 3.68 -2.76 -9.91
N LEU A 97 4.53 -2.75 -10.93
CA LEU A 97 4.57 -3.77 -11.98
C LEU A 97 5.45 -4.97 -11.60
N GLU A 98 6.28 -4.84 -10.56
CA GLU A 98 7.31 -5.82 -10.17
C GLU A 98 7.08 -6.34 -8.74
N LEU A 99 6.00 -7.10 -8.52
CA LEU A 99 5.66 -7.71 -7.21
C LEU A 99 5.88 -9.24 -7.18
N SER A 100 6.51 -9.80 -8.22
CA SER A 100 6.65 -11.24 -8.40
C SER A 100 7.57 -11.92 -7.37
N GLY A 101 8.48 -11.16 -6.75
CA GLY A 101 9.39 -11.67 -5.73
C GLY A 101 8.83 -11.64 -4.30
N VAL A 102 7.52 -11.37 -4.13
CA VAL A 102 6.82 -11.53 -2.85
C VAL A 102 6.22 -12.93 -2.77
N MET A 103 6.72 -13.77 -1.87
CA MET A 103 6.31 -15.16 -1.72
C MET A 103 6.09 -15.54 -0.26
N LEU A 104 4.97 -16.20 0.00
CA LEU A 104 4.71 -16.87 1.28
C LEU A 104 4.77 -18.37 1.04
N GLU A 105 5.58 -19.08 1.82
CA GLU A 105 5.81 -20.52 1.70
C GLU A 105 5.56 -21.23 3.02
N ASP A 106 5.18 -22.50 2.96
CA ASP A 106 5.26 -23.41 4.11
C ASP A 106 6.71 -23.87 4.38
N ASN A 107 6.89 -24.66 5.42
CA ASN A 107 8.20 -25.16 5.86
C ASN A 107 8.88 -26.17 4.93
N ILE A 108 8.19 -26.65 3.89
CA ILE A 108 8.75 -27.54 2.86
C ILE A 108 8.91 -26.84 1.50
N GLY A 109 8.67 -25.51 1.43
CA GLY A 109 8.79 -24.71 0.21
C GLY A 109 7.54 -24.72 -0.67
N GLY A 110 6.40 -25.18 -0.15
CA GLY A 110 5.11 -25.09 -0.82
C GLY A 110 4.58 -23.66 -0.81
N ALA A 111 4.34 -23.08 -1.99
CA ALA A 111 3.80 -21.74 -2.11
C ALA A 111 2.37 -21.66 -1.56
N ILE A 112 2.11 -20.65 -0.72
CA ILE A 112 0.79 -20.34 -0.16
C ILE A 112 0.10 -19.28 -1.03
N PRO A 113 -1.01 -19.62 -1.71
CA PRO A 113 -1.74 -18.66 -2.52
C PRO A 113 -2.18 -17.46 -1.69
N SER A 114 -1.70 -16.27 -2.07
CA SER A 114 -1.94 -15.03 -1.35
C SER A 114 -2.38 -13.93 -2.30
N ASN A 115 -3.17 -12.97 -1.80
CA ASN A 115 -3.42 -11.70 -2.47
C ASN A 115 -2.31 -10.74 -2.07
N ILE A 116 -1.61 -10.18 -3.06
CA ILE A 116 -0.50 -9.25 -2.87
C ILE A 116 -0.90 -7.91 -3.48
N ASN A 117 -0.85 -6.84 -2.70
CA ASN A 117 -1.21 -5.49 -3.14
C ASN A 117 -0.26 -4.46 -2.54
N LEU A 118 -0.09 -3.32 -3.20
CA LEU A 118 0.62 -2.17 -2.65
C LEU A 118 -0.36 -1.16 -2.04
N SER A 119 0.11 -0.46 -1.01
CA SER A 119 -0.54 0.75 -0.53
C SER A 119 -0.59 1.83 -1.61
N ALA A 120 -1.47 2.80 -1.43
CA ALA A 120 -1.64 3.94 -2.31
C ALA A 120 -0.35 4.74 -2.57
N ASP A 121 0.50 4.88 -1.55
CA ASP A 121 1.82 5.53 -1.63
C ASP A 121 2.93 4.58 -2.10
N ARG A 122 2.60 3.31 -2.35
CA ARG A 122 3.48 2.21 -2.79
C ARG A 122 4.65 1.90 -1.87
N LYS A 123 4.57 2.32 -0.62
CA LYS A 123 5.60 2.03 0.39
C LYS A 123 5.29 0.79 1.22
N THR A 124 4.09 0.24 1.15
CA THR A 124 3.69 -0.92 1.94
C THR A 124 3.15 -2.02 1.03
N VAL A 125 3.73 -3.22 1.12
CA VAL A 125 3.20 -4.44 0.52
C VAL A 125 2.27 -5.11 1.52
N TYR A 126 1.04 -5.39 1.11
CA TYR A 126 0.06 -6.18 1.83
C TYR A 126 0.02 -7.59 1.26
N ILE A 127 0.15 -8.60 2.14
CA ILE A 127 0.04 -10.01 1.79
C ILE A 127 -1.05 -10.63 2.65
N VAL A 128 -2.08 -11.17 1.99
CA VAL A 128 -3.23 -11.82 2.65
C VAL A 128 -3.37 -13.23 2.08
N PRO A 129 -3.12 -14.30 2.86
CA PRO A 129 -3.39 -15.67 2.44
C PRO A 129 -4.85 -15.83 1.97
N LYS A 130 -5.07 -16.54 0.87
CA LYS A 130 -6.44 -16.75 0.33
C LYS A 130 -7.28 -17.70 1.17
N ASN A 131 -6.63 -18.55 1.96
CA ASN A 131 -7.24 -19.47 2.90
C ASN A 131 -6.54 -19.31 4.26
N LEU A 132 -7.20 -19.79 5.33
CA LEU A 132 -6.55 -19.90 6.64
C LEU A 132 -5.26 -20.73 6.50
N LEU A 133 -4.22 -20.27 7.17
CA LEU A 133 -2.99 -21.03 7.35
C LEU A 133 -3.26 -22.25 8.25
N SER A 134 -2.46 -23.29 8.09
CA SER A 134 -2.47 -24.45 8.98
C SER A 134 -2.09 -24.03 10.39
N THR A 135 -2.66 -24.68 11.40
CA THR A 135 -2.38 -24.43 12.81
C THR A 135 -1.00 -24.97 13.21
N ASN A 136 -0.36 -24.35 14.20
CA ASN A 136 0.93 -24.80 14.76
C ASN A 136 1.99 -25.12 13.69
N SER A 137 2.01 -24.32 12.62
CA SER A 137 2.77 -24.61 11.40
C SER A 137 3.77 -23.49 11.13
N ASN A 138 4.92 -23.85 10.57
CA ASN A 138 5.97 -22.90 10.22
C ASN A 138 5.79 -22.41 8.79
N TYR A 139 5.96 -21.11 8.61
CA TYR A 139 5.88 -20.41 7.33
C TYR A 139 7.08 -19.50 7.15
N ARG A 140 7.41 -19.22 5.89
CA ARG A 140 8.45 -18.27 5.50
C ARG A 140 7.87 -17.24 4.54
N LEU A 141 7.96 -15.97 4.92
CA LEU A 141 7.78 -14.85 3.99
C LEU A 141 9.14 -14.50 3.39
N THR A 142 9.18 -14.40 2.06
CA THR A 142 10.31 -13.85 1.31
C THR A 142 9.81 -12.66 0.50
N VAL A 143 10.48 -11.52 0.64
CA VAL A 143 10.31 -10.35 -0.23
C VAL A 143 11.66 -10.02 -0.83
N ASP A 144 11.80 -10.31 -2.11
CA ASP A 144 13.02 -10.13 -2.88
C ASP A 144 12.71 -9.60 -4.28
N GLY A 145 13.72 -9.18 -5.03
CA GLY A 145 13.60 -8.79 -6.43
C GLY A 145 12.70 -7.58 -6.71
N LEU A 146 12.27 -6.88 -5.65
CA LEU A 146 11.49 -5.65 -5.79
C LEU A 146 12.41 -4.50 -6.22
N LYS A 147 11.84 -3.56 -6.96
CA LYS A 147 12.51 -2.33 -7.37
C LYS A 147 11.70 -1.13 -6.94
N ASP A 148 12.35 0.00 -6.71
CA ASP A 148 11.67 1.29 -6.66
C ASP A 148 11.20 1.72 -8.07
N ILE A 149 10.51 2.85 -8.13
CA ILE A 149 10.07 3.45 -9.41
C ILE A 149 11.23 3.92 -10.29
N SER A 150 12.42 4.13 -9.71
CA SER A 150 13.65 4.56 -10.38
C SER A 150 14.43 3.38 -10.98
N GLY A 151 14.01 2.14 -10.70
CA GLY A 151 14.60 0.90 -11.16
C GLY A 151 15.68 0.32 -10.24
N ASN A 152 15.90 0.93 -9.07
CA ASN A 152 16.88 0.49 -8.09
C ASN A 152 16.35 -0.72 -7.32
N ASP A 153 17.17 -1.78 -7.29
CA ASP A 153 16.82 -3.03 -6.61
C ASP A 153 16.80 -2.90 -5.09
N LEU A 154 15.84 -3.57 -4.46
CA LEU A 154 15.90 -3.94 -3.05
C LEU A 154 17.18 -4.74 -2.81
N LEU A 155 18.11 -4.14 -2.07
CA LEU A 155 19.45 -4.73 -1.89
C LEU A 155 19.45 -5.94 -0.98
N ILE A 156 18.66 -5.89 0.09
CA ILE A 156 18.60 -6.93 1.12
C ILE A 156 17.20 -7.53 1.09
N PRO A 157 17.07 -8.81 0.73
CA PRO A 157 15.79 -9.51 0.79
C PRO A 157 15.24 -9.50 2.22
N VAL A 158 13.93 -9.33 2.36
CA VAL A 158 13.25 -9.51 3.65
C VAL A 158 12.84 -10.98 3.76
N VAL A 159 13.45 -11.70 4.70
CA VAL A 159 13.10 -13.09 5.00
C VAL A 159 12.63 -13.18 6.44
N GLN A 160 11.43 -13.70 6.65
CA GLN A 160 10.84 -13.82 7.98
C GLN A 160 10.16 -15.18 8.13
N ASN A 161 10.67 -15.97 9.08
CA ASN A 161 10.04 -17.20 9.48
C ASN A 161 9.08 -16.92 10.63
N PHE A 162 7.91 -17.54 10.61
CA PHE A 162 6.93 -17.42 11.69
C PHE A 162 6.18 -18.72 11.92
N THR A 163 5.65 -18.89 13.13
CA THR A 163 4.83 -20.05 13.51
C THR A 163 3.41 -19.60 13.83
N THR A 164 2.44 -20.25 13.21
CA THR A 164 1.02 -20.00 13.52
C THR A 164 0.60 -20.61 14.84
N THR A 165 -0.41 -20.02 15.48
CA THR A 165 -1.09 -20.59 16.65
C THR A 165 -2.16 -21.62 16.23
N ASP A 166 -2.96 -22.10 17.18
CA ASP A 166 -3.99 -23.12 16.99
C ASP A 166 -5.34 -22.58 16.50
N SER A 167 -5.46 -21.26 16.35
CA SER A 167 -6.73 -20.58 16.10
C SER A 167 -6.58 -19.35 15.21
N PRO A 168 -7.60 -18.99 14.40
CA PRO A 168 -7.69 -17.65 13.82
C PRO A 168 -7.93 -16.59 14.90
N ASP A 169 -7.58 -15.35 14.59
CA ASP A 169 -8.06 -14.21 15.36
C ASP A 169 -9.56 -14.02 15.13
N LEU A 170 -10.34 -14.24 16.20
CA LEU A 170 -11.80 -14.06 16.23
C LEU A 170 -12.22 -12.85 17.08
N LEU A 171 -11.26 -12.02 17.52
CA LEU A 171 -11.57 -10.82 18.28
C LEU A 171 -12.39 -9.87 17.41
N GLN A 172 -13.62 -9.61 17.86
CA GLN A 172 -14.48 -8.61 17.21
C GLN A 172 -14.07 -7.23 17.68
N GLY A 173 -13.98 -6.29 16.74
CA GLY A 173 -13.95 -4.87 17.09
C GLY A 173 -15.23 -4.48 17.82
N SER A 174 -15.11 -3.66 18.86
CA SER A 174 -16.26 -3.01 19.49
C SER A 174 -16.44 -1.61 18.94
N LEU A 175 -17.67 -1.22 18.61
CA LEU A 175 -17.99 0.18 18.33
C LEU A 175 -17.65 1.01 19.57
N LEU A 176 -16.66 1.88 19.46
CA LEU A 176 -16.32 2.84 20.50
C LEU A 176 -17.17 4.10 20.35
N TYR A 177 -17.37 4.54 19.11
CA TYR A 177 -18.06 5.79 18.83
C TYR A 177 -18.70 5.81 17.43
N ARG A 178 -19.85 6.49 17.35
CA ARG A 178 -20.42 6.95 16.08
C ARG A 178 -20.89 8.38 16.23
N ASN A 179 -20.48 9.26 15.32
CA ASN A 179 -20.83 10.68 15.40
C ASN A 179 -22.30 10.96 15.01
N ILE A 180 -22.87 10.13 14.14
CA ILE A 180 -24.28 10.19 13.73
C ILE A 180 -25.03 8.96 14.27
N PRO A 181 -25.82 9.12 15.35
CA PRO A 181 -26.56 8.02 15.96
C PRO A 181 -27.68 7.45 15.08
N ASN A 182 -28.14 6.25 15.43
CA ASN A 182 -29.30 5.65 14.77
C ASN A 182 -30.56 6.54 14.95
N GLY A 183 -31.25 6.84 13.84
CA GLY A 183 -32.45 7.68 13.86
C GLY A 183 -32.19 9.19 13.90
N ALA A 184 -30.95 9.64 13.73
CA ALA A 184 -30.65 11.07 13.67
C ALA A 184 -31.35 11.74 12.45
N THR A 185 -32.00 12.86 12.70
CA THR A 185 -32.69 13.69 11.68
C THR A 185 -31.97 15.02 11.49
N ASN A 186 -32.21 15.72 10.37
CA ASN A 186 -31.62 17.04 10.06
C ASN A 186 -30.08 17.05 10.01
N ILE A 187 -29.48 15.95 9.57
CA ILE A 187 -28.03 15.86 9.34
C ILE A 187 -27.65 16.70 8.10
N PRO A 188 -26.58 17.52 8.15
CA PRO A 188 -26.05 18.24 6.98
C PRO A 188 -25.81 17.29 5.80
N ARG A 189 -26.02 17.78 4.57
CA ARG A 189 -25.89 16.93 3.35
C ARG A 189 -24.45 16.50 3.06
N ASP A 190 -23.49 17.13 3.74
CA ASP A 190 -22.05 16.91 3.69
C ASP A 190 -21.48 16.38 5.00
N ALA A 191 -22.33 15.91 5.92
CA ALA A 191 -21.85 15.39 7.19
C ALA A 191 -20.93 14.19 6.97
N GLU A 192 -19.72 14.27 7.52
CA GLU A 192 -18.81 13.15 7.58
C GLU A 192 -19.38 12.09 8.51
N PHE A 193 -19.42 10.83 8.05
CA PHE A 193 -19.85 9.71 8.85
C PHE A 193 -18.65 9.04 9.47
N GLU A 194 -18.49 9.20 10.79
CA GLU A 194 -17.38 8.64 11.52
C GLU A 194 -17.87 7.47 12.39
N ILE A 195 -17.22 6.32 12.23
CA ILE A 195 -17.35 5.15 13.08
C ILE A 195 -15.93 4.80 13.56
N VAL A 196 -15.77 4.71 14.87
CA VAL A 196 -14.53 4.29 15.54
C VAL A 196 -14.81 3.03 16.36
#